data_AF-A0A935WNC5-F1
#
_entry.id   AF-A0A935WNC5-F1
#
_cell.length_a   1.000
_cell.length_b   1.000
_cell.length_c   1.000
_cell.angle_alpha   90.00
_cell.angle_beta   90.00
_cell.angle_gamma   90.00
#
_symmetry.space_group_name_H-M   'P 1'
#
loop_
_entity.id
_entity.type
_entity.pdbx_description
1 polymer ?
#
loop_
_entity_poly.entity_id
_entity_poly.type
_entity_poly.pdbx_seq_one_letter_code
_entity_poly.pdbx_strand_id
1 'polypeptide(L)'
;MLTDIRILAIATFAAAASLAMPASAATITSYKVSGWSMGAYTNDQTGRFSHCAASAQYRNGLLLLFSVTESFQWSIGFSNQDWNLRQGREVDVDFRIDGGRNHSIRANAVTNRLLRGRLPDSVELFNQFRLGLRMVVSLNDNAPVTFNLTDTNVMLTEILQCARKYKDYTDRRDNRRNESERDFGPNTRDDRRPPSNERAGSDGSFRERSDDNRVARTPERNEAPRPDRETTPPPANTPALGPTPESRKEATEIATDILRRANFTFEFQKPEELAGNLRDKYDAVWRADGVLGTLRIVSGSNIGKIRGELIADDANSCKSKFASGALPAMSGSQSQTIFTSCEGDNPWSVYYIAVPRRKGGIYLLGLAGTGEAAAKLQNVANAYRTVALEVLER
;
A
#
# COMPACT_ATOMS: atom_id res chain seq x y z
N MET A 1 -26.66 -42.47 69.07
CA MET A 1 -26.67 -41.08 69.60
C MET A 1 -25.37 -40.45 69.14
N LEU A 2 -25.35 -39.79 67.97
CA LEU A 2 -25.71 -38.38 67.71
C LEU A 2 -24.71 -37.39 68.35
N THR A 3 -23.97 -36.71 67.45
CA THR A 3 -23.58 -35.27 67.46
C THR A 3 -22.57 -34.81 68.53
N ASP A 4 -21.56 -33.96 68.29
CA ASP A 4 -21.42 -32.85 67.34
C ASP A 4 -19.95 -32.53 66.99
N ILE A 5 -19.78 -32.06 65.76
CA ILE A 5 -18.58 -31.45 65.19
C ILE A 5 -18.53 -29.97 65.61
N ARG A 6 -17.38 -29.47 66.07
CA ARG A 6 -17.06 -28.03 66.00
C ARG A 6 -15.66 -27.78 65.45
N ILE A 7 -15.69 -27.08 64.33
CA ILE A 7 -14.62 -26.55 63.50
C ILE A 7 -14.03 -25.30 64.17
N LEU A 8 -12.71 -25.13 64.16
CA LEU A 8 -12.09 -23.81 64.26
C LEU A 8 -10.82 -23.71 63.38
N ALA A 9 -11.09 -23.19 62.18
CA ALA A 9 -10.28 -22.37 61.29
C ALA A 9 -8.75 -22.37 61.44
N ILE A 10 -8.08 -23.19 60.61
CA ILE A 10 -6.75 -22.88 60.10
C ILE A 10 -6.94 -21.89 58.95
N ALA A 11 -6.50 -20.65 59.13
CA ALA A 11 -6.42 -19.66 58.05
C ALA A 11 -5.32 -20.09 57.07
N THR A 12 -5.66 -20.96 56.13
CA THR A 12 -4.82 -21.31 54.98
C THR A 12 -4.60 -20.07 54.14
N PHE A 13 -3.34 -19.65 54.05
CA PHE A 13 -2.82 -18.76 53.01
C PHE A 13 -3.28 -19.31 51.65
N ALA A 14 -4.28 -18.67 51.06
CA ALA A 14 -4.66 -18.92 49.68
C ALA A 14 -3.50 -18.41 48.81
N ALA A 15 -2.56 -19.30 48.50
CA ALA A 15 -1.64 -19.11 47.39
C ALA A 15 -2.51 -18.97 46.14
N ALA A 16 -2.74 -17.73 45.72
CA ALA A 16 -3.30 -17.41 44.43
C ALA A 16 -2.32 -17.92 43.37
N ALA A 17 -2.50 -19.19 42.99
CA ALA A 17 -1.92 -19.78 41.81
C ALA A 17 -2.47 -18.97 40.63
N SER A 18 -1.75 -17.90 40.32
CA SER A 18 -1.94 -17.12 39.12
C SER A 18 -1.64 -18.09 37.99
N LEU A 19 -2.70 -18.68 37.42
CA LEU A 19 -2.65 -19.33 36.12
C LEU A 19 -2.23 -18.24 35.15
N ALA A 20 -0.92 -18.06 34.98
CA ALA A 20 -0.37 -17.33 33.86
C ALA A 20 -0.78 -18.12 32.64
N MET A 21 -1.93 -17.75 32.06
CA MET A 21 -2.32 -18.25 30.75
C MET A 21 -1.13 -17.99 29.82
N PRO A 22 -0.71 -18.97 28.99
CA PRO A 22 0.36 -18.74 28.04
C PRO A 22 -0.10 -17.60 27.13
N ALA A 23 0.55 -16.44 27.30
CA ALA A 23 0.32 -15.28 26.47
C ALA A 23 0.73 -15.68 25.05
N SER A 24 -0.25 -15.76 24.16
CA SER A 24 -0.02 -15.93 22.72
C SER A 24 0.22 -14.56 22.12
N ALA A 25 1.24 -14.43 21.27
CA ALA A 25 1.62 -13.22 20.53
C ALA A 25 0.39 -12.36 20.23
N ALA A 26 0.21 -11.27 20.98
CA ALA A 26 -0.95 -10.43 20.78
C ALA A 26 -0.90 -9.83 19.37
N THR A 27 -1.92 -10.16 18.57
CA THR A 27 -2.03 -9.67 17.20
C THR A 27 -2.43 -8.20 17.25
N ILE A 28 -1.55 -7.32 16.77
CA ILE A 28 -1.81 -5.88 16.65
C ILE A 28 -2.83 -5.65 15.53
N THR A 29 -2.62 -6.32 14.40
CA THR A 29 -3.53 -6.29 13.25
C THR A 29 -3.34 -7.56 12.42
N SER A 30 -4.40 -7.98 11.72
CA SER A 30 -4.35 -9.01 10.70
C SER A 30 -5.21 -8.58 9.51
N TYR A 31 -4.73 -8.90 8.30
CA TYR A 31 -5.40 -8.53 7.06
C TYR A 31 -4.91 -9.42 5.92
N LYS A 32 -5.54 -9.31 4.75
CA LYS A 32 -5.12 -10.06 3.55
C LYS A 32 -4.53 -9.11 2.51
N VAL A 33 -3.48 -9.56 1.86
CA VAL A 33 -2.91 -8.92 0.68
C VAL A 33 -2.77 -9.99 -0.38
N SER A 34 -3.62 -9.90 -1.41
CA SER A 34 -3.78 -10.94 -2.41
C SER A 34 -4.04 -12.31 -1.75
N GLY A 35 -3.31 -13.36 -2.14
CA GLY A 35 -3.39 -14.70 -1.54
C GLY A 35 -2.70 -14.87 -0.17
N TRP A 36 -2.10 -13.81 0.39
CA TRP A 36 -1.30 -13.88 1.61
C TRP A 36 -2.06 -13.34 2.83
N SER A 37 -1.99 -14.09 3.93
CA SER A 37 -2.46 -13.66 5.26
C SER A 37 -1.34 -12.91 5.97
N MET A 38 -1.57 -11.63 6.24
CA MET A 38 -0.65 -10.71 6.89
C MET A 38 -1.02 -10.52 8.37
N GLY A 39 -0.03 -10.21 9.19
CA GLY A 39 -0.25 -9.74 10.56
C GLY A 39 0.94 -9.02 11.16
N ALA A 40 0.67 -8.14 12.12
CA ALA A 40 1.67 -7.54 13.00
C ALA A 40 1.48 -8.06 14.42
N TYR A 41 2.57 -8.37 15.09
CA TYR A 41 2.57 -9.07 16.37
C TYR A 41 3.43 -8.34 17.38
N THR A 42 3.06 -8.41 18.66
CA THR A 42 3.92 -7.99 19.77
C THR A 42 4.77 -9.14 20.28
N ASN A 43 5.74 -8.82 21.15
CA ASN A 43 6.39 -9.79 22.02
C ASN A 43 5.59 -9.84 23.33
N ASP A 44 5.14 -11.04 23.70
CA ASP A 44 4.25 -11.23 24.85
C ASP A 44 4.84 -10.84 26.20
N GLN A 45 6.17 -10.85 26.33
CA GLN A 45 6.85 -10.47 27.57
C GLN A 45 6.98 -8.95 27.73
N THR A 46 7.02 -8.22 26.61
CA THR A 46 7.35 -6.78 26.62
C THR A 46 6.21 -5.89 26.13
N GLY A 47 5.19 -6.46 25.48
CA GLY A 47 4.13 -5.69 24.82
C GLY A 47 4.60 -4.85 23.63
N ARG A 48 5.90 -4.87 23.29
CA ARG A 48 6.49 -4.13 22.18
C ARG A 48 6.28 -4.86 20.86
N PHE A 49 6.27 -4.13 19.75
CA PHE A 49 6.30 -4.74 18.42
C PHE A 49 7.43 -5.77 18.30
N SER A 50 7.11 -6.96 17.79
CA SER A 50 8.09 -8.01 17.56
C SER A 50 8.40 -8.17 16.08
N HIS A 51 7.37 -8.37 15.27
CA HIS A 51 7.52 -8.60 13.83
C HIS A 51 6.19 -8.45 13.09
N CYS A 52 6.31 -8.25 11.77
CA CYS A 52 5.24 -8.53 10.84
C CYS A 52 5.48 -9.90 10.19
N ALA A 53 4.41 -10.65 9.96
CA ALA A 53 4.45 -11.94 9.28
C ALA A 53 3.45 -11.97 8.11
N ALA A 54 3.80 -12.74 7.09
CA ALA A 54 2.94 -13.08 5.98
C ALA A 54 2.95 -14.61 5.83
N SER A 55 1.81 -15.19 5.49
CA SER A 55 1.70 -16.64 5.29
C SER A 55 0.74 -17.02 4.18
N ALA A 56 1.01 -18.14 3.52
CA ALA A 56 0.14 -18.74 2.52
C ALA A 56 0.20 -20.27 2.61
N GLN A 57 -0.97 -20.90 2.50
CA GLN A 57 -1.10 -22.36 2.54
C GLN A 57 -0.93 -22.94 1.13
N TYR A 58 -0.08 -23.94 1.00
CA TYR A 58 0.17 -24.62 -0.28
C TYR A 58 -0.48 -26.01 -0.31
N ARG A 59 -0.75 -26.48 -1.53
CA ARG A 59 -1.38 -27.80 -1.79
C ARG A 59 -0.55 -28.99 -1.31
N ASN A 60 0.75 -28.78 -1.11
CA ASN A 60 1.69 -29.76 -0.54
C ASN A 60 1.54 -29.91 0.99
N GLY A 61 0.56 -29.26 1.62
CA GLY A 61 0.33 -29.30 3.07
C GLY A 61 1.19 -28.31 3.87
N LEU A 62 2.19 -27.67 3.25
CA LEU A 62 3.03 -26.69 3.91
C LEU A 62 2.40 -25.30 3.91
N LEU A 63 2.49 -24.63 5.06
CA LEU A 63 2.34 -23.20 5.17
C LEU A 63 3.71 -22.56 4.95
N LEU A 64 3.83 -21.69 3.94
CA LEU A 64 5.01 -20.87 3.71
C LEU A 64 4.83 -19.55 4.43
N LEU A 65 5.87 -19.08 5.14
CA LEU A 65 5.86 -17.85 5.88
C LEU A 65 7.06 -16.96 5.51
N PHE A 66 6.83 -15.66 5.54
CA PHE A 66 7.87 -14.65 5.61
C PHE A 66 7.64 -13.78 6.84
N SER A 67 8.70 -13.30 7.47
CA SER A 67 8.57 -12.31 8.54
C SER A 67 9.68 -11.28 8.51
N VAL A 68 9.39 -10.09 9.04
CA VAL A 68 10.33 -8.98 9.22
C VAL A 68 10.19 -8.44 10.63
N THR A 69 11.29 -8.38 11.38
CA THR A 69 11.34 -7.90 12.77
C THR A 69 11.39 -6.37 12.88
N GLU A 70 11.37 -5.84 14.11
CA GLU A 70 11.63 -4.41 14.41
C GLU A 70 12.97 -3.91 13.84
N SER A 71 13.98 -4.78 13.76
CA SER A 71 15.32 -4.50 13.25
C SER A 71 15.46 -4.76 11.75
N PHE A 72 14.35 -4.93 11.03
CA PHE A 72 14.32 -5.28 9.60
C PHE A 72 15.02 -6.59 9.23
N GLN A 73 15.28 -7.45 10.22
CA GLN A 73 15.74 -8.79 9.94
C GLN A 73 14.58 -9.59 9.34
N TRP A 74 14.80 -10.10 8.13
CA TRP A 74 13.81 -10.91 7.43
C TRP A 74 14.14 -12.41 7.51
N SER A 75 13.09 -13.22 7.48
CA SER A 75 13.20 -14.67 7.61
C SER A 75 12.14 -15.38 6.79
N ILE A 76 12.42 -16.63 6.45
CA ILE A 76 11.49 -17.56 5.81
C ILE A 76 11.13 -18.66 6.80
N GLY A 77 9.90 -19.15 6.73
CA GLY A 77 9.43 -20.23 7.57
C GLY A 77 8.57 -21.24 6.84
N PHE A 78 8.58 -22.46 7.35
CA PHE A 78 7.79 -23.57 6.86
C PHE A 78 7.05 -24.19 8.04
N SER A 79 5.76 -24.42 7.90
CA SER A 79 4.97 -25.07 8.93
C SER A 79 4.10 -26.18 8.37
N ASN A 80 4.00 -27.28 9.13
CA ASN A 80 3.11 -28.40 8.83
C ASN A 80 2.46 -28.88 10.13
N GLN A 81 1.16 -29.18 10.09
CA GLN A 81 0.42 -29.65 11.27
C GLN A 81 0.85 -31.05 11.73
N ASP A 82 1.35 -31.87 10.79
CA ASP A 82 1.78 -33.25 11.03
C ASP A 82 3.19 -33.34 11.60
N TRP A 83 3.93 -32.22 11.64
CA TRP A 83 5.26 -32.19 12.21
C TRP A 83 5.23 -32.27 13.74
N ASN A 84 6.21 -33.00 14.28
CA ASN A 84 6.51 -33.10 15.70
C ASN A 84 7.98 -32.76 15.96
N LEU A 85 8.36 -31.53 15.64
CA LEU A 85 9.72 -31.02 15.79
C LEU A 85 10.07 -30.85 17.27
N ARG A 86 11.34 -31.09 17.60
CA ARG A 86 11.89 -30.66 18.88
C ARG A 86 12.26 -29.19 18.76
N GLN A 87 11.67 -28.31 19.58
CA GLN A 87 11.99 -26.89 19.59
C GLN A 87 13.50 -26.68 19.78
N GLY A 88 14.07 -25.74 19.04
CA GLY A 88 15.51 -25.48 18.99
C GLY A 88 16.31 -26.40 18.06
N ARG A 89 15.72 -27.49 17.54
CA ARG A 89 16.40 -28.34 16.54
C ARG A 89 16.73 -27.53 15.29
N GLU A 90 17.97 -27.61 14.84
CA GLU A 90 18.41 -27.04 13.56
C GLU A 90 18.14 -28.00 12.40
N VAL A 91 17.83 -27.42 11.25
CA VAL A 91 17.51 -28.07 9.98
C VAL A 91 18.18 -27.27 8.88
N ASP A 92 18.91 -27.96 8.01
CA ASP A 92 19.47 -27.35 6.81
C ASP A 92 18.37 -27.20 5.76
N VAL A 93 18.30 -26.01 5.18
CA VAL A 93 17.33 -25.63 4.17
C VAL A 93 18.07 -25.16 2.93
N ASP A 94 18.00 -25.97 1.89
CA ASP A 94 18.48 -25.61 0.57
C ASP A 94 17.31 -25.13 -0.28
N PHE A 95 17.49 -24.00 -0.95
CA PHE A 95 16.47 -23.50 -1.85
C PHE A 95 17.05 -22.81 -3.07
N ARG A 96 16.26 -22.79 -4.13
CA ARG A 96 16.57 -22.11 -5.38
C ARG A 96 15.32 -21.45 -5.92
N ILE A 97 15.49 -20.23 -6.42
CA ILE A 97 14.41 -19.47 -7.06
C ILE A 97 14.61 -19.56 -8.57
N ASP A 98 13.58 -20.02 -9.27
CA ASP A 98 13.56 -20.29 -10.70
C ASP A 98 14.78 -21.10 -11.16
N GLY A 99 15.56 -20.58 -12.11
CA GLY A 99 16.82 -21.13 -12.61
C GLY A 99 18.07 -20.57 -11.91
N GLY A 100 17.91 -19.83 -10.81
CA GLY A 100 18.99 -19.13 -10.12
C GLY A 100 19.98 -20.04 -9.38
N ARG A 101 20.88 -19.43 -8.61
CA ARG A 101 21.81 -20.19 -7.75
C ARG A 101 21.08 -20.89 -6.60
N ASN A 102 21.66 -21.98 -6.11
CA ASN A 102 21.26 -22.57 -4.83
C ASN A 102 21.70 -21.67 -3.68
N HIS A 103 20.85 -21.58 -2.67
CA HIS A 103 21.07 -20.92 -1.39
C HIS A 103 20.88 -21.94 -0.27
N SER A 104 21.69 -21.83 0.77
CA SER A 104 21.62 -22.72 1.93
C SER A 104 21.53 -21.86 3.19
N ILE A 105 20.55 -22.16 4.05
CA ILE A 105 20.38 -21.50 5.35
C ILE A 105 20.13 -22.54 6.43
N ARG A 106 20.47 -22.19 7.67
CA ARG A 106 20.04 -22.95 8.85
C ARG A 106 18.72 -22.41 9.38
N ALA A 107 17.71 -23.27 9.46
CA ALA A 107 16.45 -22.99 10.11
C ALA A 107 16.39 -23.70 11.46
N ASN A 108 15.77 -23.05 12.45
CA ASN A 108 15.53 -23.67 13.74
C ASN A 108 14.03 -23.93 13.94
N ALA A 109 13.70 -25.01 14.64
CA ALA A 109 12.34 -25.28 15.10
C ALA A 109 11.94 -24.25 16.16
N VAL A 110 11.09 -23.30 15.79
CA VAL A 110 10.57 -22.27 16.71
C VAL A 110 9.44 -22.82 17.57
N THR A 111 8.66 -23.74 16.99
CA THR A 111 7.64 -24.54 17.69
C THR A 111 7.79 -26.00 17.27
N ASN A 112 6.92 -26.87 17.77
CA ASN A 112 6.86 -28.26 17.30
C ASN A 112 6.39 -28.41 15.84
N ARG A 113 5.94 -27.34 15.18
CA ARG A 113 5.38 -27.37 13.82
C ARG A 113 5.98 -26.35 12.88
N LEU A 114 6.81 -25.43 13.36
CA LEU A 114 7.35 -24.31 12.58
C LEU A 114 8.88 -24.35 12.56
N LEU A 115 9.44 -24.43 11.36
CA LEU A 115 10.84 -24.10 11.08
C LEU A 115 10.93 -22.64 10.64
N ARG A 116 11.94 -21.91 11.11
CA ARG A 116 12.24 -20.54 10.65
C ARG A 116 13.74 -20.37 10.45
N GLY A 117 14.14 -19.90 9.28
CA GLY A 117 15.52 -19.59 8.94
C GLY A 117 15.69 -18.11 8.62
N ARG A 118 16.75 -17.49 9.17
CA ARG A 118 17.10 -16.10 8.82
C ARG A 118 17.60 -16.07 7.38
N LEU A 119 17.10 -15.13 6.60
CA LEU A 119 17.62 -14.89 5.25
C LEU A 119 18.73 -13.82 5.30
N PRO A 120 19.75 -13.92 4.44
CA PRO A 120 20.78 -12.89 4.29
C PRO A 120 20.18 -11.52 3.98
N ASP A 121 20.76 -10.45 4.53
CA ASP A 121 20.44 -9.08 4.13
C ASP A 121 21.06 -8.80 2.74
N SER A 122 20.36 -9.26 1.70
CA SER A 122 20.79 -9.16 0.30
C SER A 122 19.63 -8.67 -0.54
N VAL A 123 19.87 -7.55 -1.23
CA VAL A 123 18.93 -6.95 -2.18
C VAL A 123 18.70 -7.91 -3.35
N GLU A 124 19.73 -8.62 -3.78
CA GLU A 124 19.66 -9.61 -4.85
C GLU A 124 18.71 -10.75 -4.48
N LEU A 125 18.89 -11.35 -3.30
CA LEU A 125 18.04 -12.43 -2.82
C LEU A 125 16.61 -11.96 -2.58
N PHE A 126 16.44 -10.78 -1.98
CA PHE A 126 15.12 -10.18 -1.79
C PHE A 126 14.39 -9.95 -3.12
N ASN A 127 15.11 -9.47 -4.15
CA ASN A 127 14.55 -9.29 -5.48
C ASN A 127 14.26 -10.62 -6.20
N GLN A 128 15.07 -11.66 -5.97
CA GLN A 128 14.75 -13.00 -6.47
C GLN A 128 13.40 -13.46 -5.91
N PHE A 129 13.14 -13.29 -4.62
CA PHE A 129 11.84 -13.66 -4.06
C PHE A 129 10.68 -12.79 -4.55
N ARG A 130 10.91 -11.48 -4.77
CA ARG A 130 9.88 -10.58 -5.32
C ARG A 130 9.51 -10.95 -6.75
N LEU A 131 10.52 -11.19 -7.60
CA LEU A 131 10.33 -11.27 -9.06
C LEU A 131 10.25 -12.71 -9.57
N GLY A 132 10.69 -13.67 -8.77
CA GLY A 132 10.74 -15.07 -9.14
C GLY A 132 9.34 -15.68 -9.26
N LEU A 133 9.25 -16.76 -10.04
CA LEU A 133 7.98 -17.46 -10.29
C LEU A 133 7.82 -18.65 -9.36
N ARG A 134 8.90 -19.36 -9.07
CA ARG A 134 8.92 -20.59 -8.29
C ARG A 134 10.13 -20.67 -7.38
N MET A 135 9.93 -21.20 -6.18
CA MET A 135 10.99 -21.62 -5.29
C MET A 135 10.94 -23.13 -5.12
N VAL A 136 12.07 -23.80 -5.28
CA VAL A 136 12.25 -25.21 -4.95
C VAL A 136 13.04 -25.27 -3.65
N VAL A 137 12.57 -26.05 -2.68
CA VAL A 137 13.15 -26.17 -1.33
C VAL A 137 13.38 -27.63 -0.99
N SER A 138 14.52 -27.96 -0.38
CA SER A 138 14.77 -29.24 0.30
C SER A 138 15.05 -28.98 1.78
N LEU A 139 14.55 -29.86 2.65
CA LEU A 139 14.69 -29.78 4.11
C LEU A 139 15.42 -31.05 4.57
N ASN A 140 16.64 -30.98 5.10
CA ASN A 140 17.44 -32.15 5.53
C ASN A 140 17.41 -33.32 4.52
N ASP A 141 17.84 -33.07 3.28
CA ASP A 141 17.92 -34.07 2.18
C ASP A 141 16.60 -34.72 1.74
N ASN A 142 15.45 -34.22 2.22
CA ASN A 142 14.15 -34.69 1.76
C ASN A 142 13.91 -34.34 0.29
N ALA A 143 12.96 -35.05 -0.32
CA ALA A 143 12.50 -34.75 -1.67
C ALA A 143 12.14 -33.26 -1.81
N PRO A 144 12.61 -32.58 -2.87
CA PRO A 144 12.40 -31.16 -3.01
C PRO A 144 10.92 -30.83 -3.23
N VAL A 145 10.49 -29.73 -2.63
CA VAL A 145 9.13 -29.22 -2.69
C VAL A 145 9.11 -27.87 -3.39
N THR A 146 8.13 -27.69 -4.29
CA THR A 146 8.00 -26.46 -5.08
C THR A 146 6.89 -25.57 -4.53
N PHE A 147 7.19 -24.28 -4.45
CA PHE A 147 6.28 -23.20 -4.10
C PHE A 147 6.17 -22.23 -5.28
N ASN A 148 4.96 -21.93 -5.76
CA ASN A 148 4.75 -20.77 -6.64
C ASN A 148 4.89 -19.50 -5.82
N LEU A 149 5.65 -18.54 -6.31
CA LEU A 149 5.91 -17.24 -5.66
C LEU A 149 4.92 -16.17 -6.14
N THR A 150 3.66 -16.57 -6.42
CA THR A 150 2.64 -15.63 -6.86
C THR A 150 2.38 -14.56 -5.79
N ASP A 151 2.36 -13.31 -6.21
CA ASP A 151 2.14 -12.11 -5.39
C ASP A 151 3.16 -11.91 -4.25
N THR A 152 4.29 -12.61 -4.24
CA THR A 152 5.34 -12.39 -3.23
C THR A 152 5.96 -11.01 -3.33
N ASN A 153 6.00 -10.39 -4.52
CA ASN A 153 6.37 -8.99 -4.67
C ASN A 153 5.50 -8.04 -3.84
N VAL A 154 4.18 -8.23 -3.89
CA VAL A 154 3.21 -7.40 -3.15
C VAL A 154 3.36 -7.68 -1.66
N MET A 155 3.35 -8.95 -1.29
CA MET A 155 3.48 -9.39 0.10
C MET A 155 4.80 -8.91 0.74
N LEU A 156 5.94 -9.06 0.07
CA LEU A 156 7.24 -8.65 0.60
C LEU A 156 7.37 -7.12 0.69
N THR A 157 6.69 -6.39 -0.18
CA THR A 157 6.62 -4.93 -0.06
C THR A 157 5.76 -4.55 1.15
N GLU A 158 4.61 -5.20 1.31
CA GLU A 158 3.68 -4.94 2.40
C GLU A 158 4.28 -5.28 3.76
N ILE A 159 4.99 -6.40 3.89
CA ILE A 159 5.56 -6.82 5.18
C ILE A 159 6.64 -5.83 5.66
N LEU A 160 7.39 -5.23 4.73
CA LEU A 160 8.34 -4.16 5.04
C LEU A 160 7.61 -2.88 5.48
N GLN A 161 6.51 -2.52 4.81
CA GLN A 161 5.70 -1.36 5.20
C GLN A 161 5.07 -1.56 6.58
N CYS A 162 4.56 -2.76 6.86
CA CYS A 162 4.05 -3.16 8.15
C CYS A 162 5.13 -3.00 9.24
N ALA A 163 6.33 -3.53 9.02
CA ALA A 163 7.42 -3.40 9.99
C ALA A 163 7.80 -1.93 10.24
N ARG A 164 7.86 -1.10 9.18
CA ARG A 164 8.09 0.36 9.31
C ARG A 164 7.00 1.06 10.11
N LYS A 165 5.74 0.68 9.88
CA LYS A 165 4.57 1.29 10.52
C LYS A 165 4.53 1.00 12.02
N TYR A 166 4.89 -0.22 12.42
CA TYR A 166 4.73 -0.68 13.80
C TYR A 166 6.03 -0.71 14.61
N LYS A 167 7.19 -0.34 14.03
CA LYS A 167 8.50 -0.41 14.72
C LYS A 167 8.53 0.27 16.11
N ASP A 168 7.74 1.32 16.31
CA ASP A 168 7.67 2.08 17.57
C ASP A 168 6.40 1.73 18.39
N TYR A 169 5.66 0.68 18.03
CA TYR A 169 4.44 0.28 18.72
C TYR A 169 4.75 -0.38 20.08
N THR A 170 3.99 0.03 21.09
CA THR A 170 3.94 -0.56 22.44
C THR A 170 2.47 -0.66 22.87
N ASP A 171 2.04 -1.81 23.39
CA ASP A 171 0.66 -1.96 23.88
C ASP A 171 0.43 -1.03 25.10
N ARG A 172 -0.60 -0.18 25.03
CA ARG A 172 -0.93 0.85 26.05
C ARG A 172 -1.49 0.27 27.34
N ARG A 173 -1.65 -1.06 27.47
CA ARG A 173 -2.10 -1.68 28.73
C ARG A 173 -1.14 -1.40 29.90
N ASP A 174 0.15 -1.19 29.64
CA ASP A 174 1.12 -0.82 30.68
C ASP A 174 1.00 0.64 31.14
N ASN A 175 0.55 1.56 30.28
CA ASN A 175 0.38 2.95 30.69
C ASN A 175 -0.78 3.14 31.67
N ARG A 176 -1.85 2.33 31.60
CA ARG A 176 -2.95 2.38 32.57
C ARG A 176 -2.60 1.79 33.94
N ARG A 177 -1.66 0.84 34.02
CA ARG A 177 -1.14 0.34 35.30
C ARG A 177 -0.22 1.37 35.97
N ASN A 178 0.64 2.04 35.18
CA ASN A 178 1.54 3.07 35.72
C ASN A 178 0.88 4.42 36.04
N GLU A 179 -0.30 4.73 35.48
CA GLU A 179 -1.09 5.92 35.88
C GLU A 179 -1.92 5.69 37.14
N SER A 180 -2.32 4.46 37.44
CA SER A 180 -3.12 4.13 38.63
C SER A 180 -2.27 4.01 39.92
N GLU A 181 -0.95 3.89 39.81
CA GLU A 181 -0.02 3.96 40.96
C GLU A 181 0.47 5.37 41.30
N ARG A 182 0.15 6.39 40.48
CA ARG A 182 0.53 7.80 40.76
C ARG A 182 -0.53 8.63 41.46
N ASP A 183 -1.70 8.07 41.74
CA ASP A 183 -2.83 8.81 42.31
C ASP A 183 -3.07 8.54 43.81
N PHE A 184 -2.11 7.92 44.50
CA PHE A 184 -2.15 7.78 45.96
C PHE A 184 -0.83 8.22 46.61
N GLY A 185 -0.71 9.52 46.89
CA GLY A 185 0.30 10.13 47.75
C GLY A 185 -0.19 11.47 48.31
N PRO A 186 0.14 11.84 49.55
CA PRO A 186 -0.85 12.36 50.50
C PRO A 186 -1.11 13.86 50.47
N ASN A 187 -2.34 14.18 50.86
CA ASN A 187 -2.92 15.48 51.16
C ASN A 187 -1.98 16.41 51.97
N THR A 188 -1.62 17.57 51.42
CA THR A 188 -1.16 18.72 52.21
C THR A 188 -1.89 19.98 51.78
N ARG A 189 -2.72 20.49 52.70
CA ARG A 189 -3.34 21.82 52.68
C ARG A 189 -2.27 22.91 52.71
N ASP A 190 -2.42 23.99 51.95
CA ASP A 190 -2.35 25.34 52.50
C ASP A 190 -2.97 26.40 51.57
N ASP A 191 -3.46 27.45 52.22
CA ASP A 191 -4.28 28.58 51.75
C ASP A 191 -3.57 29.56 50.79
N ARG A 192 -4.35 30.20 49.89
CA ARG A 192 -4.43 31.67 49.71
C ARG A 192 -5.39 32.10 48.56
N ARG A 193 -6.34 32.97 48.91
CA ARG A 193 -7.27 33.81 48.08
C ARG A 193 -6.54 35.11 47.61
N PRO A 194 -7.17 36.11 46.90
CA PRO A 194 -8.34 36.23 45.98
C PRO A 194 -7.95 37.08 44.71
N PRO A 195 -8.80 37.85 43.94
CA PRO A 195 -10.26 38.05 43.93
C PRO A 195 -10.97 38.04 42.54
N SER A 196 -12.26 38.41 42.61
CA SER A 196 -13.40 38.34 41.69
C SER A 196 -13.70 39.59 40.83
N ASN A 197 -14.61 39.40 39.84
CA ASN A 197 -15.67 40.30 39.27
C ASN A 197 -15.70 40.19 37.73
N GLU A 198 -16.79 40.28 36.95
CA GLU A 198 -18.25 40.37 37.11
C GLU A 198 -18.88 40.25 35.68
N ARG A 199 -20.08 39.62 35.56
CA ARG A 199 -21.32 39.91 34.75
C ARG A 199 -21.25 40.37 33.26
N ALA A 200 -22.20 40.16 32.32
CA ALA A 200 -23.59 39.65 32.19
C ALA A 200 -23.80 39.27 30.68
N GLY A 201 -24.66 38.35 30.18
CA GLY A 201 -26.15 38.23 30.20
C GLY A 201 -26.82 39.22 29.22
N SER A 202 -27.85 38.98 28.37
CA SER A 202 -28.63 37.86 27.79
C SER A 202 -29.72 38.50 26.85
N ASP A 203 -30.53 37.66 26.18
CA ASP A 203 -31.82 37.92 25.46
C ASP A 203 -31.78 38.44 24.01
N GLY A 204 -32.65 37.99 23.07
CA GLY A 204 -33.74 37.01 23.11
C GLY A 204 -34.54 37.01 21.78
N SER A 205 -34.84 35.81 21.27
CA SER A 205 -36.03 35.31 20.52
C SER A 205 -36.81 36.13 19.44
N PHE A 206 -37.21 35.42 18.36
CA PHE A 206 -38.61 35.13 17.90
C PHE A 206 -39.00 35.35 16.41
N ARG A 207 -39.49 34.24 15.80
CA ARG A 207 -40.57 33.97 14.80
C ARG A 207 -40.61 34.50 13.33
N GLU A 208 -40.71 33.50 12.43
CA GLU A 208 -41.69 33.19 11.36
C GLU A 208 -42.14 34.17 10.23
N ARG A 209 -42.31 33.55 9.04
CA ARG A 209 -43.23 33.78 7.88
C ARG A 209 -42.70 34.37 6.56
N SER A 210 -42.68 33.48 5.56
CA SER A 210 -43.36 33.48 4.24
C SER A 210 -43.48 34.73 3.35
N ASP A 211 -43.14 34.45 2.09
CA ASP A 211 -43.79 34.79 0.81
C ASP A 211 -43.41 36.07 0.02
N ASP A 212 -43.31 35.80 -1.28
CA ASP A 212 -43.57 36.63 -2.46
C ASP A 212 -42.50 37.54 -3.11
N ASN A 213 -41.97 37.00 -4.22
CA ASN A 213 -42.24 37.45 -5.59
C ASN A 213 -41.73 38.85 -6.04
N ARG A 214 -40.72 38.88 -6.94
CA ARG A 214 -40.73 39.84 -8.07
C ARG A 214 -39.80 39.46 -9.22
N VAL A 215 -40.41 39.24 -10.38
CA VAL A 215 -39.79 39.12 -11.70
C VAL A 215 -39.92 40.46 -12.47
N ALA A 216 -38.92 40.73 -13.31
CA ALA A 216 -38.86 41.61 -14.49
C ALA A 216 -38.76 43.14 -14.33
N ARG A 217 -37.67 43.72 -14.86
CA ARG A 217 -37.61 44.41 -16.19
C ARG A 217 -36.33 45.26 -16.29
N THR A 218 -35.56 45.11 -17.37
CA THR A 218 -34.77 46.22 -17.96
C THR A 218 -34.49 45.91 -19.44
N PRO A 219 -34.45 46.92 -20.33
CA PRO A 219 -34.78 46.79 -21.75
C PRO A 219 -33.58 46.67 -22.70
N GLU A 220 -33.87 46.24 -23.92
CA GLU A 220 -33.00 46.24 -25.10
C GLU A 220 -32.32 47.58 -25.37
N ARG A 221 -31.03 47.51 -25.73
CA ARG A 221 -30.34 48.54 -26.52
C ARG A 221 -29.46 47.85 -27.56
N ASN A 222 -29.81 48.07 -28.82
CA ASN A 222 -29.03 47.70 -30.00
C ASN A 222 -27.72 48.48 -30.07
N GLU A 223 -26.61 47.81 -30.37
CA GLU A 223 -25.41 48.46 -30.90
C GLU A 223 -24.68 47.56 -31.91
N ALA A 224 -24.20 48.20 -32.97
CA ALA A 224 -23.84 47.69 -34.29
C ALA A 224 -22.50 46.90 -34.33
N PRO A 225 -22.18 46.20 -35.45
CA PRO A 225 -21.05 45.27 -35.52
C PRO A 225 -19.71 46.00 -35.63
N ARG A 226 -18.73 45.55 -34.83
CA ARG A 226 -17.33 46.02 -34.89
C ARG A 226 -16.50 45.13 -35.83
N PRO A 227 -15.51 45.71 -36.54
CA PRO A 227 -14.86 45.13 -37.71
C PRO A 227 -13.87 44.01 -37.36
N ASP A 228 -13.63 43.17 -38.37
CA ASP A 228 -12.73 42.02 -38.38
C ASP A 228 -11.39 42.33 -37.67
N ARG A 229 -11.18 41.64 -36.55
CA ARG A 229 -9.88 41.61 -35.88
C ARG A 229 -9.00 40.61 -36.63
N GLU A 230 -8.17 41.17 -37.49
CA GLU A 230 -6.98 40.56 -38.05
C GLU A 230 -6.28 39.69 -36.98
N THR A 231 -6.20 38.39 -37.26
CA THR A 231 -5.68 37.37 -36.35
C THR A 231 -4.18 37.56 -36.21
N THR A 232 -3.77 38.27 -35.17
CA THR A 232 -2.39 38.23 -34.70
C THR A 232 -2.07 36.77 -34.34
N PRO A 233 -0.95 36.18 -34.80
CA PRO A 233 -0.55 34.85 -34.34
C PRO A 233 -0.44 34.86 -32.82
N PRO A 234 -0.99 33.87 -32.10
CA PRO A 234 -0.87 33.84 -30.66
C PRO A 234 0.62 33.77 -30.28
N PRO A 235 1.05 34.47 -29.21
CA PRO A 235 2.44 34.44 -28.76
C PRO A 235 2.86 32.99 -28.46
N ALA A 236 4.00 32.59 -29.01
CA ALA A 236 4.52 31.21 -29.02
C ALA A 236 4.97 30.67 -27.64
N ASN A 237 4.43 31.15 -26.53
CA ASN A 237 4.86 30.77 -25.17
C ASN A 237 3.68 30.60 -24.19
N THR A 238 2.53 30.11 -24.66
CA THR A 238 1.55 29.49 -23.77
C THR A 238 1.77 27.98 -23.83
N PRO A 239 2.19 27.30 -22.76
CA PRO A 239 2.29 25.85 -22.75
C PRO A 239 0.92 25.27 -23.13
N ALA A 240 0.85 24.50 -24.22
CA ALA A 240 -0.38 23.82 -24.60
C ALA A 240 -0.85 22.97 -23.41
N LEU A 241 -2.08 23.23 -22.93
CA LEU A 241 -2.70 22.51 -21.82
C LEU A 241 -3.14 21.07 -22.21
N GLY A 242 -3.03 20.73 -23.50
CA GLY A 242 -3.37 19.43 -24.06
C GLY A 242 -2.49 19.05 -25.26
N PRO A 243 -2.75 17.88 -25.89
CA PRO A 243 -1.90 17.33 -26.93
C PRO A 243 -1.80 18.20 -28.20
N THR A 244 -0.60 18.36 -28.75
CA THR A 244 -0.33 18.98 -30.07
C THR A 244 0.00 17.89 -31.11
N PRO A 245 -0.04 18.18 -32.42
CA PRO A 245 0.40 17.22 -33.43
C PRO A 245 1.82 16.69 -33.20
N GLU A 246 2.73 17.54 -32.74
CA GLU A 246 4.11 17.20 -32.43
C GLU A 246 4.22 16.30 -31.20
N SER A 247 3.47 16.59 -30.12
CA SER A 247 3.49 15.77 -28.92
C SER A 247 2.82 14.41 -29.14
N ARG A 248 1.76 14.35 -29.97
CA ARG A 248 1.14 13.08 -30.41
C ARG A 248 2.10 12.21 -31.21
N LYS A 249 2.85 12.81 -32.14
CA LYS A 249 3.88 12.10 -32.91
C LYS A 249 4.96 11.55 -31.97
N GLU A 250 5.51 12.40 -31.11
CA GLU A 250 6.54 11.99 -30.13
C GLU A 250 6.03 10.87 -29.21
N ALA A 251 4.82 11.01 -28.65
CA ALA A 251 4.23 10.01 -27.78
C ALA A 251 3.97 8.68 -28.51
N THR A 252 3.54 8.72 -29.77
CA THR A 252 3.29 7.51 -30.57
C THR A 252 4.59 6.77 -30.89
N GLU A 253 5.66 7.49 -31.25
CA GLU A 253 6.98 6.91 -31.49
C GLU A 253 7.54 6.23 -30.23
N ILE A 254 7.47 6.92 -29.08
CA ILE A 254 7.89 6.38 -27.79
C ILE A 254 7.06 5.16 -27.39
N ALA A 255 5.73 5.26 -27.44
CA ALA A 255 4.85 4.16 -27.09
C ALA A 255 5.09 2.95 -27.99
N THR A 256 5.31 3.16 -29.30
CA THR A 256 5.64 2.08 -30.23
C THR A 256 6.93 1.36 -29.85
N ASP A 257 7.99 2.08 -29.46
CA ASP A 257 9.26 1.47 -29.05
C ASP A 257 9.09 0.66 -27.76
N ILE A 258 8.40 1.22 -26.75
CA ILE A 258 8.09 0.54 -25.49
C ILE A 258 7.30 -0.75 -25.76
N LEU A 259 6.23 -0.66 -26.54
CA LEU A 259 5.31 -1.78 -26.79
C LEU A 259 5.97 -2.91 -27.56
N ARG A 260 6.77 -2.60 -28.59
CA ARG A 260 7.51 -3.59 -29.36
C ARG A 260 8.57 -4.31 -28.52
N ARG A 261 9.33 -3.57 -27.72
CA ARG A 261 10.37 -4.17 -26.85
C ARG A 261 9.78 -5.01 -25.73
N ALA A 262 8.62 -4.63 -25.22
CA ALA A 262 7.88 -5.43 -24.26
C ALA A 262 7.12 -6.61 -24.89
N ASN A 263 7.22 -6.79 -26.22
CA ASN A 263 6.61 -7.87 -26.99
C ASN A 263 5.08 -7.97 -26.83
N PHE A 264 4.41 -6.81 -26.69
CA PHE A 264 2.96 -6.76 -26.63
C PHE A 264 2.34 -6.77 -28.02
N THR A 265 1.17 -7.40 -28.15
CA THR A 265 0.27 -7.12 -29.26
C THR A 265 -0.56 -5.88 -28.88
N PHE A 266 -0.54 -4.85 -29.73
CA PHE A 266 -1.18 -3.59 -29.41
C PHE A 266 -1.89 -2.96 -30.60
N GLU A 267 -2.91 -2.15 -30.29
CA GLU A 267 -3.65 -1.36 -31.25
C GLU A 267 -3.80 0.07 -30.73
N PHE A 268 -3.23 1.03 -31.48
CA PHE A 268 -3.42 2.45 -31.19
C PHE A 268 -4.86 2.88 -31.51
N GLN A 269 -5.43 3.67 -30.61
CA GLN A 269 -6.75 4.27 -30.78
C GLN A 269 -6.60 5.59 -31.53
N LYS A 270 -7.43 5.81 -32.55
CA LYS A 270 -7.38 7.05 -33.33
C LYS A 270 -7.99 8.21 -32.52
N PRO A 271 -7.40 9.42 -32.54
CA PRO A 271 -7.92 10.55 -31.78
C PRO A 271 -9.38 10.90 -32.07
N GLU A 272 -9.84 10.69 -33.30
CA GLU A 272 -11.22 10.99 -33.74
C GLU A 272 -12.25 10.03 -33.15
N GLU A 273 -11.81 8.83 -32.77
CA GLU A 273 -12.63 7.75 -32.21
C GLU A 273 -12.64 7.77 -30.66
N LEU A 274 -11.76 8.57 -30.04
CA LEU A 274 -11.66 8.69 -28.58
C LEU A 274 -12.73 9.63 -28.00
N ALA A 275 -13.26 9.25 -26.83
CA ALA A 275 -14.06 10.17 -26.02
C ALA A 275 -13.26 11.44 -25.67
N GLY A 276 -13.93 12.60 -25.61
CA GLY A 276 -13.27 13.90 -25.46
C GLY A 276 -12.31 13.97 -24.27
N ASN A 277 -12.69 13.38 -23.13
CA ASN A 277 -11.85 13.32 -21.93
C ASN A 277 -10.55 12.52 -22.10
N LEU A 278 -10.50 11.56 -23.04
CA LEU A 278 -9.28 10.84 -23.41
C LEU A 278 -8.52 11.58 -24.49
N ARG A 279 -9.23 12.01 -25.54
CA ARG A 279 -8.66 12.73 -26.69
C ARG A 279 -7.93 14.00 -26.28
N ASP A 280 -8.52 14.77 -25.38
CA ASP A 280 -8.02 16.09 -24.99
C ASP A 280 -6.99 16.01 -23.86
N LYS A 281 -6.83 14.84 -23.22
CA LYS A 281 -5.92 14.61 -22.08
C LYS A 281 -4.64 13.86 -22.45
N TYR A 282 -4.69 12.92 -23.41
CA TYR A 282 -3.59 12.01 -23.71
C TYR A 282 -3.05 12.18 -25.13
N ASP A 283 -1.73 12.14 -25.26
CA ASP A 283 -1.01 12.29 -26.52
C ASP A 283 -1.06 11.00 -27.36
N ALA A 284 -1.00 9.84 -26.69
CA ALA A 284 -1.23 8.54 -27.31
C ALA A 284 -2.10 7.66 -26.42
N VAL A 285 -2.97 6.85 -27.03
CA VAL A 285 -3.84 5.88 -26.35
C VAL A 285 -3.83 4.58 -27.15
N TRP A 286 -3.72 3.44 -26.47
CA TRP A 286 -3.73 2.12 -27.12
C TRP A 286 -4.40 1.08 -26.23
N ARG A 287 -4.71 -0.07 -26.82
CA ARG A 287 -5.06 -1.29 -26.11
C ARG A 287 -3.97 -2.33 -26.31
N ALA A 288 -3.60 -3.02 -25.24
CA ALA A 288 -2.68 -4.15 -25.25
C ALA A 288 -3.07 -5.09 -24.12
N ASP A 289 -3.14 -6.40 -24.36
CA ASP A 289 -3.43 -7.43 -23.35
C ASP A 289 -4.63 -7.12 -22.42
N GLY A 290 -5.70 -6.53 -22.98
CA GLY A 290 -6.91 -6.19 -22.23
C GLY A 290 -6.79 -4.96 -21.32
N VAL A 291 -5.64 -4.27 -21.30
CA VAL A 291 -5.45 -3.00 -20.59
C VAL A 291 -5.52 -1.81 -21.55
N LEU A 292 -5.97 -0.68 -21.04
CA LEU A 292 -5.93 0.61 -21.75
C LEU A 292 -4.63 1.31 -21.36
N GLY A 293 -3.75 1.50 -22.33
CA GLY A 293 -2.52 2.26 -22.15
C GLY A 293 -2.67 3.69 -22.64
N THR A 294 -2.04 4.62 -21.94
CA THR A 294 -2.00 6.04 -22.30
C THR A 294 -0.60 6.59 -22.11
N LEU A 295 -0.22 7.56 -22.92
CA LEU A 295 0.97 8.37 -22.72
C LEU A 295 0.58 9.85 -22.79
N ARG A 296 0.96 10.59 -21.75
CA ARG A 296 0.79 12.04 -21.69
C ARG A 296 2.15 12.72 -21.50
N ILE A 297 2.41 13.76 -22.28
CA ILE A 297 3.55 14.64 -22.15
C ILE A 297 3.10 15.88 -21.39
N VAL A 298 3.62 16.05 -20.17
CA VAL A 298 3.25 17.18 -19.30
C VAL A 298 4.39 18.19 -19.27
N SER A 299 4.21 19.31 -19.96
CA SER A 299 5.17 20.42 -20.00
C SER A 299 5.14 21.26 -18.72
N GLY A 300 6.30 21.73 -18.25
CA GLY A 300 6.40 22.70 -17.15
C GLY A 300 5.98 22.20 -15.76
N SER A 301 5.93 20.88 -15.54
CA SER A 301 5.60 20.29 -14.24
C SER A 301 6.71 19.35 -13.73
N ASN A 302 6.59 18.92 -12.47
CA ASN A 302 7.49 17.95 -11.83
C ASN A 302 6.70 16.79 -11.21
N ILE A 303 7.39 15.68 -10.92
CA ILE A 303 6.74 14.41 -10.57
C ILE A 303 5.96 14.54 -9.25
N GLY A 304 6.51 15.28 -8.28
CA GLY A 304 5.85 15.53 -6.99
C GLY A 304 4.51 16.25 -7.15
N LYS A 305 4.46 17.27 -8.01
CA LYS A 305 3.23 18.02 -8.30
C LYS A 305 2.19 17.16 -9.03
N ILE A 306 2.61 16.47 -10.10
CA ILE A 306 1.72 15.59 -10.88
C ILE A 306 1.14 14.48 -10.00
N ARG A 307 1.92 13.91 -9.08
CA ARG A 307 1.45 12.84 -8.19
C ARG A 307 0.23 13.27 -7.37
N GLY A 308 0.28 14.45 -6.76
CA GLY A 308 -0.81 14.95 -5.93
C GLY A 308 -2.09 15.19 -6.75
N GLU A 309 -1.95 15.86 -7.89
CA GLU A 309 -3.05 16.15 -8.82
C GLU A 309 -3.70 14.87 -9.34
N LEU A 310 -2.87 13.90 -9.74
CA LEU A 310 -3.33 12.63 -10.30
C LEU A 310 -4.10 11.79 -9.28
N ILE A 311 -3.59 11.69 -8.04
CA ILE A 311 -4.29 10.96 -6.97
C ILE A 311 -5.62 11.66 -6.64
N ALA A 312 -5.65 12.99 -6.61
CA ALA A 312 -6.87 13.74 -6.34
C ALA A 312 -7.92 13.56 -7.43
N ASP A 313 -7.53 13.64 -8.71
CA ASP A 313 -8.42 13.42 -9.87
C ASP A 313 -9.06 12.02 -9.83
N ASP A 314 -8.22 11.00 -9.57
CA ASP A 314 -8.65 9.61 -9.49
C ASP A 314 -9.55 9.34 -8.27
N ALA A 315 -9.23 9.94 -7.12
CA ALA A 315 -10.05 9.86 -5.92
C ALA A 315 -11.44 10.49 -6.14
N ASN A 316 -11.51 11.66 -6.78
CA ASN A 316 -12.77 12.34 -7.11
C ASN A 316 -13.64 11.53 -8.10
N SER A 317 -12.99 10.77 -8.96
CA SER A 317 -13.64 9.90 -9.94
C SER A 317 -14.15 8.60 -9.30
N CYS A 318 -13.52 8.13 -8.22
CA CYS A 318 -13.96 6.97 -7.45
C CYS A 318 -15.17 7.31 -6.57
N LYS A 319 -16.28 6.58 -6.75
CA LYS A 319 -17.51 6.79 -5.95
C LYS A 319 -17.60 5.91 -4.69
N SER A 320 -16.51 5.23 -4.37
CA SER A 320 -16.45 4.18 -3.36
C SER A 320 -15.08 4.21 -2.66
N LYS A 321 -14.64 3.08 -2.09
CA LYS A 321 -13.33 2.95 -1.46
C LYS A 321 -12.23 3.15 -2.49
N PHE A 322 -11.42 4.17 -2.24
CA PHE A 322 -10.28 4.54 -3.04
C PHE A 322 -8.99 4.19 -2.31
N ALA A 323 -8.03 3.62 -3.03
CA ALA A 323 -6.68 3.42 -2.54
C ALA A 323 -5.68 3.99 -3.54
N SER A 324 -4.56 4.49 -3.02
CA SER A 324 -3.45 4.95 -3.83
C SER A 324 -2.12 4.73 -3.13
N GLY A 325 -1.05 4.72 -3.91
CA GLY A 325 0.30 4.62 -3.37
C GLY A 325 1.36 4.89 -4.43
N ALA A 326 2.62 4.76 -4.03
CA ALA A 326 3.74 4.87 -4.94
C ALA A 326 4.74 3.75 -4.69
N LEU A 327 5.28 3.18 -5.77
CA LEU A 327 6.39 2.25 -5.71
C LEU A 327 7.71 3.05 -5.64
N PRO A 328 8.72 2.56 -4.91
CA PRO A 328 10.03 3.19 -4.89
C PRO A 328 10.62 3.22 -6.31
N ALA A 329 11.39 4.28 -6.61
CA ALA A 329 12.13 4.40 -7.86
C ALA A 329 13.07 3.19 -8.02
N MET A 330 13.31 2.77 -9.28
CA MET A 330 14.36 1.79 -9.54
C MET A 330 15.72 2.44 -9.27
N SER A 331 16.71 1.64 -8.84
CA SER A 331 18.05 2.17 -8.54
C SER A 331 18.60 2.94 -9.75
N GLY A 332 19.05 4.18 -9.52
CA GLY A 332 19.56 5.06 -10.57
C GLY A 332 18.51 5.77 -11.43
N SER A 333 17.22 5.48 -11.24
CA SER A 333 16.12 6.11 -12.00
C SER A 333 15.55 7.31 -11.23
N GLN A 334 15.20 8.36 -11.97
CA GLN A 334 14.46 9.52 -11.43
C GLN A 334 12.94 9.35 -11.58
N SER A 335 12.48 8.19 -12.03
CA SER A 335 11.07 7.89 -12.22
C SER A 335 10.34 7.66 -10.90
N GLN A 336 9.02 7.83 -10.95
CA GLN A 336 8.12 7.39 -9.89
C GLN A 336 6.97 6.59 -10.50
N THR A 337 6.66 5.44 -9.91
CA THR A 337 5.45 4.70 -10.25
C THR A 337 4.40 4.93 -9.18
N ILE A 338 3.25 5.43 -9.58
CA ILE A 338 2.08 5.69 -8.74
C ILE A 338 1.02 4.67 -9.12
N PHE A 339 0.26 4.19 -8.15
CA PHE A 339 -0.92 3.38 -8.44
C PHE A 339 -2.14 3.96 -7.75
N THR A 340 -3.28 3.78 -8.37
CA THR A 340 -4.61 4.12 -7.84
C THR A 340 -5.55 2.95 -8.11
N SER A 341 -6.51 2.76 -7.22
CA SER A 341 -7.56 1.75 -7.38
C SER A 341 -8.86 2.22 -6.76
N CYS A 342 -9.96 1.90 -7.43
CA CYS A 342 -11.31 2.11 -6.93
C CYS A 342 -12.02 0.77 -6.83
N GLU A 343 -12.56 0.47 -5.65
CA GLU A 343 -13.39 -0.71 -5.41
C GLU A 343 -14.88 -0.38 -5.61
N GLY A 344 -15.75 -1.40 -5.60
CA GLY A 344 -17.21 -1.24 -5.72
C GLY A 344 -17.76 -1.88 -6.98
N ASP A 345 -18.90 -1.39 -7.47
CA ASP A 345 -19.64 -2.02 -8.58
C ASP A 345 -18.89 -1.93 -9.93
N ASN A 346 -18.08 -0.88 -10.11
CA ASN A 346 -17.26 -0.66 -11.29
C ASN A 346 -15.79 -0.53 -10.90
N PRO A 347 -15.13 -1.65 -10.51
CA PRO A 347 -13.78 -1.61 -10.00
C PRO A 347 -12.79 -1.31 -11.11
N TRP A 348 -11.83 -0.43 -10.83
CA TRP A 348 -10.77 -0.07 -11.75
C TRP A 348 -9.46 0.15 -11.01
N SER A 349 -8.36 0.00 -11.73
CA SER A 349 -7.02 0.31 -11.23
C SER A 349 -6.21 0.96 -12.32
N VAL A 350 -5.30 1.85 -11.93
CA VAL A 350 -4.37 2.50 -12.84
C VAL A 350 -2.97 2.52 -12.26
N TYR A 351 -1.98 2.19 -13.09
CA TYR A 351 -0.58 2.40 -12.81
C TYR A 351 -0.06 3.54 -13.67
N TYR A 352 0.60 4.50 -13.03
CA TYR A 352 1.21 5.64 -13.68
C TYR A 352 2.72 5.59 -13.49
N ILE A 353 3.48 5.59 -14.58
CA ILE A 353 4.94 5.66 -14.58
C ILE A 353 5.31 7.06 -15.05
N ALA A 354 5.75 7.89 -14.12
CA ALA A 354 6.19 9.25 -14.38
C ALA A 354 7.72 9.26 -14.54
N VAL A 355 8.21 9.71 -15.71
CA VAL A 355 9.64 9.79 -16.03
C VAL A 355 9.99 11.23 -16.43
N PRO A 356 11.06 11.84 -15.90
CA PRO A 356 11.49 13.16 -16.33
C PRO A 356 11.83 13.17 -17.82
N ARG A 357 11.35 14.18 -18.54
CA ARG A 357 11.60 14.35 -19.97
C ARG A 357 12.81 15.25 -20.19
N ARG A 358 13.78 14.81 -21.01
CA ARG A 358 15.01 15.56 -21.33
C ARG A 358 14.76 16.96 -21.89
N LYS A 359 13.74 17.08 -22.75
CA LYS A 359 13.27 18.35 -23.32
C LYS A 359 12.48 19.21 -22.31
N GLY A 360 12.52 18.88 -21.02
CA GLY A 360 11.69 19.47 -19.97
C GLY A 360 10.30 18.83 -19.89
N GLY A 361 9.74 18.83 -18.68
CA GLY A 361 8.45 18.20 -18.37
C GLY A 361 8.57 16.73 -18.00
N ILE A 362 7.47 15.99 -18.17
CA ILE A 362 7.32 14.58 -17.74
C ILE A 362 6.64 13.76 -18.82
N TYR A 363 7.16 12.55 -19.05
CA TYR A 363 6.38 11.47 -19.66
C TYR A 363 5.57 10.78 -18.57
N LEU A 364 4.25 10.83 -18.69
CA LEU A 364 3.33 10.16 -17.78
C LEU A 364 2.64 9.02 -18.54
N LEU A 365 3.15 7.81 -18.34
CA LEU A 365 2.61 6.59 -18.91
C LEU A 365 1.53 6.05 -17.98
N GLY A 366 0.30 5.89 -18.44
CA GLY A 366 -0.81 5.31 -17.69
C GLY A 366 -1.19 3.93 -18.22
N LEU A 367 -1.48 2.98 -17.32
CA LEU A 367 -1.99 1.66 -17.66
C LEU A 367 -3.22 1.42 -16.80
N ALA A 368 -4.39 1.39 -17.41
CA ALA A 368 -5.67 1.24 -16.74
C ALA A 368 -6.30 -0.13 -17.05
N GLY A 369 -6.86 -0.77 -16.01
CA GLY A 369 -7.59 -2.02 -16.12
C GLY A 369 -8.89 -1.95 -15.32
N THR A 370 -9.92 -2.64 -15.80
CA THR A 370 -11.19 -2.83 -15.12
C THR A 370 -11.45 -4.33 -14.91
N GLY A 371 -12.25 -4.68 -13.89
CA GLY A 371 -12.62 -6.07 -13.63
C GLY A 371 -11.41 -7.03 -13.53
N GLU A 372 -11.41 -8.12 -14.30
CA GLU A 372 -10.32 -9.10 -14.33
C GLU A 372 -8.99 -8.50 -14.81
N ALA A 373 -9.03 -7.49 -15.71
CA ALA A 373 -7.83 -6.81 -16.17
C ALA A 373 -7.17 -6.01 -15.03
N ALA A 374 -7.94 -5.48 -14.07
CA ALA A 374 -7.39 -4.81 -12.90
C ALA A 374 -6.57 -5.79 -12.02
N ALA A 375 -7.00 -7.04 -11.90
CA ALA A 375 -6.28 -8.08 -11.15
C ALA A 375 -4.93 -8.47 -11.79
N LYS A 376 -4.83 -8.38 -13.12
CA LYS A 376 -3.58 -8.67 -13.88
C LYS A 376 -2.73 -7.42 -14.11
N LEU A 377 -3.28 -6.23 -13.86
CA LEU A 377 -2.68 -4.95 -14.22
C LEU A 377 -1.31 -4.73 -13.58
N GLN A 378 -1.10 -5.21 -12.36
CA GLN A 378 0.20 -5.06 -11.70
C GLN A 378 1.33 -5.81 -12.42
N ASN A 379 1.06 -7.00 -12.95
CA ASN A 379 2.05 -7.78 -13.70
C ASN A 379 2.38 -7.09 -15.02
N VAL A 380 1.34 -6.62 -15.74
CA VAL A 380 1.51 -5.84 -16.97
C VAL A 380 2.29 -4.56 -16.69
N ALA A 381 1.92 -3.81 -15.65
CA ALA A 381 2.59 -2.57 -15.27
C ALA A 381 4.06 -2.76 -14.90
N ASN A 382 4.43 -3.86 -14.23
CA ASN A 382 5.83 -4.16 -13.92
C ASN A 382 6.66 -4.47 -15.18
N ALA A 383 6.09 -5.18 -16.15
CA ALA A 383 6.74 -5.44 -17.44
C ALA A 383 6.93 -4.14 -18.23
N TYR A 384 5.88 -3.31 -18.34
CA TYR A 384 5.95 -1.99 -18.96
C TYR A 384 6.95 -1.08 -18.28
N ARG A 385 7.00 -1.06 -16.95
CA ARG A 385 7.87 -0.18 -16.19
C ARG A 385 9.33 -0.38 -16.55
N THR A 386 9.81 -1.62 -16.61
CA THR A 386 11.21 -1.92 -16.92
C THR A 386 11.59 -1.39 -18.30
N VAL A 387 10.78 -1.72 -19.31
CA VAL A 387 11.02 -1.32 -20.70
C VAL A 387 10.85 0.19 -20.90
N ALA A 388 9.85 0.80 -20.26
CA ALA A 388 9.62 2.24 -20.34
C ALA A 388 10.81 3.02 -19.82
N LEU A 389 11.43 2.60 -18.72
CA LEU A 389 12.62 3.28 -18.20
C LEU A 389 13.83 3.11 -19.13
N GLU A 390 14.01 1.93 -19.72
CA GLU A 390 15.07 1.73 -20.72
C GLU A 390 14.90 2.61 -21.96
N VAL A 391 13.66 2.92 -22.36
CA VAL A 391 13.39 3.79 -23.52
C VAL A 391 13.51 5.27 -23.14
N LEU A 392 12.99 5.65 -21.98
CA LEU A 392 12.80 7.06 -21.59
C LEU A 392 13.98 7.69 -20.85
N GLU A 393 14.83 6.89 -20.20
CA GLU A 393 16.01 7.40 -19.48
C GLU A 393 17.30 7.34 -20.31
N ARG A 394 17.27 6.65 -21.46
CA ARG A 394 18.33 6.66 -22.48
C ARG A 394 18.50 8.00 -23.14
#